data_AF-A0AAN5BUD9-F1
#
_entry.id   AF-A0AAN5BUD9-F1
#
_cell.length_a   1.000
_cell.length_b   1.000
_cell.length_c   1.000
_cell.angle_alpha   90.00
_cell.angle_beta   90.00
_cell.angle_gamma   90.00
#
_symmetry.space_group_name_H-M   'P 1'
#
loop_
_entity.id
_entity.type
_entity.pdbx_description
1 polymer ?
#
loop_
_entity_poly.entity_id
_entity_poly.type
_entity_poly.pdbx_seq_one_letter_code
_entity_poly.pdbx_strand_id
1 'polypeptide(L)'
;MELLLANDGIRLDPKDNCGRTPLSYAAEGYEVVVRLLLDRPDIETDSKDNLGRTPLSYAAEGGYEEVVSLLLDRQDVEADSKDNLGRTPLLYAAWRGHKAVVRRLLDRQDIEADSKDNDGLTPISCAAGGGHEAVVRLLLDRPDVEADSKDNLGRTPLLYAAWRGHEAVVRLLLDRQDVEADSKANWGQTPLSFAAGGGYEAVVRLLLDRPDVEADSKDNSGRTPLLYAAWRGHEAVVRLLLDRQDVKVDSKANWDRTPLSCATEGGHEAVVRLLLDRQDVQADSKDNC
;
A
#
# COMPACT_ATOMS: atom_id res chain seq x y z
N MET A 1 6.41 -45.70 -7.73
CA MET A 1 6.63 -44.55 -6.82
C MET A 1 5.65 -44.54 -5.64
N GLU A 2 4.64 -45.43 -5.62
CA GLU A 2 3.66 -45.56 -4.50
C GLU A 2 4.19 -46.27 -3.24
N LEU A 3 5.31 -46.99 -3.31
CA LEU A 3 5.76 -47.87 -2.23
C LEU A 3 6.58 -47.21 -1.11
N LEU A 4 7.03 -45.96 -1.25
CA LEU A 4 7.80 -45.26 -0.21
C LEU A 4 6.93 -44.41 0.72
N LEU A 5 5.69 -44.13 0.34
CA LEU A 5 4.76 -43.28 1.11
C LEU A 5 3.83 -44.09 2.02
N ALA A 6 3.84 -45.43 1.94
CA ALA A 6 3.06 -46.32 2.82
C ALA A 6 3.84 -46.80 4.06
N ASN A 7 4.97 -46.14 4.39
CA ASN A 7 5.75 -46.49 5.55
C ASN A 7 5.25 -45.70 6.77
N ASP A 8 4.46 -46.34 7.62
CA ASP A 8 3.84 -45.78 8.84
C ASP A 8 4.86 -45.24 9.87
N GLY A 9 6.16 -45.41 9.63
CA GLY A 9 7.24 -44.89 10.48
C GLY A 9 7.84 -43.54 10.07
N ILE A 10 7.43 -42.92 8.95
CA ILE A 10 7.99 -41.63 8.52
C ILE A 10 7.30 -40.49 9.29
N ARG A 11 8.09 -39.74 10.07
CA ARG A 11 7.64 -38.48 10.67
C ARG A 11 7.42 -37.44 9.57
N LEU A 12 6.18 -36.98 9.40
CA LEU A 12 5.79 -36.04 8.34
C LEU A 12 6.10 -34.58 8.70
N ASP A 13 6.05 -34.25 10.00
CA ASP A 13 6.24 -32.89 10.50
C ASP A 13 7.48 -32.71 11.40
N PRO A 14 8.70 -33.10 10.96
CA PRO A 14 9.90 -32.63 11.62
C PRO A 14 10.05 -31.13 11.35
N LYS A 15 10.32 -30.37 12.41
CA LYS A 15 10.71 -28.95 12.28
C LYS A 15 12.21 -28.84 12.19
N ASP A 16 12.69 -28.01 11.28
CA ASP A 16 14.09 -27.60 11.23
C ASP A 16 14.41 -26.52 12.29
N ASN A 17 15.62 -25.96 12.25
CA ASN A 17 16.05 -24.89 13.16
C ASN A 17 15.25 -23.58 12.99
N CYS A 18 14.59 -23.40 11.84
CA CYS A 18 13.72 -22.27 11.54
C CYS A 18 12.26 -22.56 11.92
N GLY A 19 11.94 -23.75 12.43
CA GLY A 19 10.58 -24.16 12.76
C GLY A 19 9.76 -24.63 11.55
N ARG A 20 10.35 -24.74 10.36
CA ARG A 20 9.66 -25.10 9.12
C ARG A 20 9.52 -26.60 8.97
N THR A 21 8.36 -27.04 8.47
CA THR A 21 8.10 -28.46 8.13
C THR A 21 8.37 -28.73 6.65
N PRO A 22 8.43 -30.00 6.22
CA PRO A 22 8.50 -30.34 4.80
C PRO A 22 7.38 -29.70 3.98
N LEU A 23 6.16 -29.60 4.54
CA LEU A 23 5.04 -28.92 3.89
C LEU A 23 5.29 -27.42 3.73
N SER A 24 5.90 -26.75 4.72
CA SER A 24 6.28 -25.33 4.60
C SER A 24 7.22 -25.09 3.41
N TYR A 25 8.17 -25.98 3.16
CA TYR A 25 9.09 -25.89 2.01
C TYR A 25 8.39 -26.25 0.70
N ALA A 26 7.58 -27.31 0.70
CA ALA A 26 6.83 -27.73 -0.48
C ALA A 26 5.85 -26.64 -0.94
N ALA A 27 5.31 -25.86 0.00
CA ALA A 27 4.41 -24.76 -0.28
C ALA A 27 5.06 -23.60 -1.08
N GLU A 28 6.38 -23.58 -1.22
CA GLU A 28 7.08 -22.65 -2.12
C GLU A 28 7.02 -23.07 -3.61
N GLY A 29 5.90 -23.66 -4.05
CA GLY A 29 5.62 -23.94 -5.45
C GLY A 29 5.84 -25.39 -5.90
N TYR A 30 6.15 -26.32 -4.98
CA TYR A 30 6.34 -27.73 -5.30
C TYR A 30 5.02 -28.50 -5.26
N GLU A 31 4.11 -28.20 -6.19
CA GLU A 31 2.74 -28.72 -6.23
C GLU A 31 2.63 -30.24 -6.06
N VAL A 32 3.45 -31.02 -6.77
CA VAL A 32 3.42 -32.48 -6.70
C VAL A 32 3.76 -32.96 -5.28
N VAL A 33 4.74 -32.32 -4.64
CA VAL A 33 5.14 -32.66 -3.27
C VAL A 33 4.04 -32.27 -2.28
N VAL A 34 3.41 -31.11 -2.48
CA VAL A 34 2.26 -30.69 -1.67
C VAL A 34 1.13 -31.72 -1.76
N ARG A 35 0.72 -32.15 -2.96
CA ARG A 35 -0.33 -33.18 -3.11
C ARG A 35 0.01 -34.46 -2.35
N LEU A 36 1.23 -34.98 -2.54
CA LEU A 36 1.68 -36.20 -1.87
C LEU A 36 1.71 -36.07 -0.34
N LEU A 37 2.03 -34.89 0.19
CA LEU A 37 1.99 -34.63 1.63
C LEU A 37 0.56 -34.48 2.15
N LEU A 38 -0.32 -33.80 1.40
CA LEU A 38 -1.72 -33.58 1.78
C LEU A 38 -2.60 -34.83 1.71
N ASP A 39 -2.21 -35.83 0.89
CA ASP A 39 -2.85 -37.16 0.85
C ASP A 39 -2.65 -37.95 2.15
N ARG A 40 -1.75 -37.51 3.04
CA ARG A 40 -1.54 -38.12 4.35
C ARG A 40 -2.56 -37.57 5.35
N PRO A 41 -3.33 -38.43 6.03
CA PRO A 41 -4.41 -37.98 6.92
C PRO A 41 -3.89 -37.28 8.18
N ASP A 42 -2.64 -37.53 8.57
CA ASP A 42 -2.00 -37.07 9.81
C ASP A 42 -1.08 -35.85 9.62
N ILE A 43 -1.02 -35.28 8.42
CA ILE A 43 -0.19 -34.09 8.14
C ILE A 43 -0.71 -32.84 8.86
N GLU A 44 0.19 -32.11 9.52
CA GLU A 44 -0.13 -30.81 10.14
C GLU A 44 -0.04 -29.67 9.11
N THR A 45 -1.19 -29.17 8.66
CA THR A 45 -1.25 -28.17 7.57
C THR A 45 -0.90 -26.76 8.00
N ASP A 46 -1.12 -26.40 9.27
CA ASP A 46 -0.95 -25.04 9.78
C ASP A 46 0.25 -24.89 10.72
N SER A 47 1.21 -25.82 10.62
CA SER A 47 2.43 -25.72 11.40
C SER A 47 3.16 -24.39 11.15
N LYS A 48 3.23 -23.58 12.20
CA LYS A 48 3.95 -22.30 12.21
C LYS A 48 5.46 -22.48 12.35
N ASP A 49 6.21 -21.70 11.58
CA ASP A 49 7.65 -21.54 11.74
C ASP A 49 7.99 -20.57 12.89
N ASN A 50 9.27 -20.26 13.10
CA ASN A 50 9.71 -19.33 14.15
C ASN A 50 9.25 -17.89 13.93
N LEU A 51 8.79 -17.54 12.72
CA LEU A 51 8.20 -16.24 12.38
C LEU A 51 6.67 -16.27 12.49
N GLY A 52 6.06 -17.40 12.85
CA GLY A 52 4.61 -17.55 12.92
C GLY A 52 3.95 -17.84 11.57
N ARG A 53 4.71 -18.06 10.49
CA ARG A 53 4.19 -18.28 9.14
C ARG A 53 3.76 -19.72 8.95
N THR A 54 2.63 -19.91 8.28
CA THR A 54 2.13 -21.24 7.87
C THR A 54 2.59 -21.57 6.44
N PRO A 55 2.49 -22.83 5.99
CA PRO A 55 2.68 -23.17 4.58
C PRO A 55 1.85 -22.29 3.62
N LEU A 56 0.59 -21.99 3.98
CA LEU A 56 -0.26 -21.10 3.20
C LEU A 56 0.31 -19.68 3.09
N SER A 57 0.94 -19.15 4.14
CA SER A 57 1.61 -17.84 4.09
C SER A 57 2.74 -17.81 3.06
N TYR A 58 3.50 -18.89 2.89
CA TYR A 58 4.55 -18.99 1.87
C TYR A 58 3.97 -19.12 0.46
N ALA A 59 2.96 -19.98 0.31
CA ALA A 59 2.26 -20.16 -0.96
C ALA A 59 1.66 -18.84 -1.46
N ALA A 60 1.05 -18.09 -0.54
CA ALA A 60 0.42 -16.82 -0.85
C ALA A 60 1.43 -15.71 -1.18
N GLU A 61 2.56 -15.63 -0.46
CA GLU A 61 3.63 -14.68 -0.79
C GLU A 61 4.30 -14.99 -2.13
N GLY A 62 4.48 -16.28 -2.46
CA GLY A 62 5.09 -16.70 -3.71
C GLY A 62 4.16 -16.66 -4.93
N GLY A 63 2.86 -16.47 -4.71
CA GLY A 63 1.87 -16.44 -5.79
C GLY A 63 1.55 -17.81 -6.38
N TYR A 64 1.79 -18.89 -5.64
CA TYR A 64 1.62 -20.26 -6.10
C TYR A 64 0.14 -20.68 -6.04
N GLU A 65 -0.65 -20.24 -7.02
CA GLU A 65 -2.12 -20.43 -7.09
C GLU A 65 -2.57 -21.87 -6.88
N GLU A 66 -1.93 -22.84 -7.54
CA GLU A 66 -2.28 -24.26 -7.42
C GLU A 66 -1.99 -24.79 -6.00
N VAL A 67 -0.87 -24.41 -5.40
CA VAL A 67 -0.53 -24.77 -4.02
C VAL A 67 -1.53 -24.16 -3.04
N VAL A 68 -1.88 -22.88 -3.23
CA VAL A 68 -2.91 -22.20 -2.42
C VAL A 68 -4.23 -22.93 -2.55
N SER A 69 -4.65 -23.32 -3.75
CA SER A 69 -5.89 -24.07 -3.96
C SER A 69 -5.87 -25.42 -3.25
N LEU A 70 -4.79 -26.20 -3.40
CA LEU A 70 -4.63 -27.49 -2.72
C LEU A 70 -4.71 -27.37 -1.19
N LEU A 71 -4.09 -26.34 -0.61
CA LEU A 71 -4.16 -26.08 0.82
C LEU A 71 -5.57 -25.65 1.24
N LEU A 72 -6.21 -24.74 0.51
CA LEU A 72 -7.53 -24.21 0.87
C LEU A 72 -8.68 -25.19 0.61
N ASP A 73 -8.46 -26.24 -0.19
CA ASP A 73 -9.44 -27.31 -0.40
C ASP A 73 -9.55 -28.24 0.83
N ARG A 74 -8.61 -28.15 1.78
CA ARG A 74 -8.70 -28.81 3.08
C ARG A 74 -9.50 -27.98 4.08
N GLN A 75 -10.36 -28.66 4.82
CA GLN A 75 -11.26 -28.03 5.80
C GLN A 75 -10.56 -27.61 7.09
N ASP A 76 -9.44 -28.23 7.42
CA ASP A 76 -8.67 -27.97 8.64
C ASP A 76 -7.68 -26.81 8.53
N VAL A 77 -7.55 -26.20 7.34
CA VAL A 77 -6.66 -25.05 7.13
C VAL A 77 -7.30 -23.75 7.62
N GLU A 78 -6.62 -23.10 8.57
CA GLU A 78 -6.89 -21.74 9.05
C GLU A 78 -6.30 -20.71 8.07
N ALA A 79 -7.13 -20.27 7.13
CA ALA A 79 -6.67 -19.44 6.01
C ALA A 79 -6.23 -18.02 6.41
N ASP A 80 -6.65 -17.55 7.59
CA ASP A 80 -6.36 -16.22 8.14
C ASP A 80 -5.34 -16.21 9.28
N SER A 81 -4.59 -17.31 9.44
CA SER A 81 -3.55 -17.38 10.47
C SER A 81 -2.54 -16.23 10.32
N LYS A 82 -2.37 -15.46 11.40
CA LYS A 82 -1.39 -14.39 11.50
C LYS A 82 0.01 -14.90 11.89
N ASP A 83 1.01 -14.28 11.29
CA ASP A 83 2.41 -14.41 11.68
C ASP A 83 2.76 -13.50 12.89
N ASN A 84 4.03 -13.48 13.31
CA ASN A 84 4.49 -12.66 14.44
C ASN A 84 4.40 -11.14 14.18
N LEU A 85 4.23 -10.72 12.92
CA LEU A 85 4.01 -9.33 12.52
C LEU A 85 2.52 -9.02 12.32
N GLY A 86 1.63 -9.96 12.62
CA GLY A 86 0.18 -9.80 12.42
C GLY A 86 -0.28 -9.99 10.98
N ARG A 87 0.58 -10.47 10.07
CA ARG A 87 0.29 -10.57 8.64
C ARG A 87 -0.41 -11.89 8.33
N THR A 88 -1.50 -11.79 7.58
CA THR A 88 -2.23 -12.94 7.03
C THR A 88 -1.68 -13.33 5.65
N PRO A 89 -1.96 -14.54 5.14
CA PRO A 89 -1.66 -14.92 3.76
C PRO A 89 -2.22 -13.94 2.72
N LEU A 90 -3.42 -13.39 2.96
CA LEU A 90 -4.03 -12.39 2.08
C LEU A 90 -3.19 -11.11 1.99
N LEU A 91 -2.64 -10.64 3.11
CA LEU A 91 -1.79 -9.45 3.14
C LEU A 91 -0.52 -9.65 2.32
N TYR A 92 0.13 -10.82 2.43
CA TYR A 92 1.28 -11.16 1.60
C TYR A 92 0.95 -11.18 0.10
N ALA A 93 -0.15 -11.85 -0.28
CA ALA A 93 -0.59 -11.91 -1.67
C ALA A 93 -0.95 -10.52 -2.22
N ALA A 94 -1.58 -9.68 -1.39
CA ALA A 94 -1.95 -8.31 -1.76
C ALA A 94 -0.72 -7.40 -1.92
N TRP A 95 0.26 -7.49 -1.02
CA TRP A 95 1.55 -6.77 -1.15
C TRP A 95 2.23 -7.13 -2.47
N ARG A 96 2.28 -8.42 -2.80
CA ARG A 96 2.99 -8.92 -4.00
C ARG A 96 2.18 -8.79 -5.29
N GLY A 97 0.89 -8.46 -5.21
CA GLY A 97 0.03 -8.28 -6.37
C GLY A 97 -0.47 -9.58 -7.00
N HIS A 98 -0.47 -10.68 -6.24
CA HIS A 98 -0.86 -12.00 -6.73
C HIS A 98 -2.38 -12.13 -6.83
N LYS A 99 -2.95 -11.52 -7.86
CA LYS A 99 -4.41 -11.45 -8.12
C LYS A 99 -5.12 -12.80 -7.97
N ALA A 100 -4.59 -13.86 -8.56
CA ALA A 100 -5.25 -15.16 -8.56
C ALA A 100 -5.30 -15.78 -7.15
N VAL A 101 -4.20 -15.68 -6.41
CA VAL A 101 -4.15 -16.06 -4.98
C VAL A 101 -5.10 -15.22 -4.15
N VAL A 102 -5.12 -13.90 -4.33
CA VAL A 102 -6.05 -13.00 -3.61
C VAL A 102 -7.49 -13.42 -3.87
N ARG A 103 -7.87 -13.68 -5.13
CA ARG A 103 -9.21 -14.16 -5.46
C ARG A 103 -9.52 -15.47 -4.74
N ARG A 104 -8.62 -16.46 -4.83
CA ARG A 104 -8.85 -17.79 -4.23
C ARG A 104 -9.00 -17.72 -2.71
N LEU A 105 -8.24 -16.84 -2.05
CA LEU A 105 -8.40 -16.55 -0.62
C LEU A 105 -9.76 -15.91 -0.34
N LEU A 106 -10.12 -14.84 -1.07
CA LEU A 106 -11.40 -14.13 -0.87
C LEU A 106 -12.66 -14.97 -1.19
N ASP A 107 -12.53 -16.08 -1.93
CA ASP A 107 -13.62 -17.04 -2.15
C ASP A 107 -14.00 -17.80 -0.86
N ARG A 108 -13.13 -17.79 0.17
CA ARG A 108 -13.45 -18.34 1.49
C ARG A 108 -14.23 -17.34 2.34
N GLN A 109 -15.29 -17.82 2.97
CA GLN A 109 -16.19 -16.98 3.80
C GLN A 109 -15.59 -16.59 5.14
N ASP A 110 -14.61 -17.34 5.64
CA ASP A 110 -13.95 -17.12 6.92
C ASP A 110 -12.74 -16.17 6.83
N ILE A 111 -12.52 -15.55 5.66
CA ILE A 111 -11.48 -14.53 5.47
C ILE A 111 -11.99 -13.14 5.86
N GLU A 112 -11.29 -12.52 6.81
CA GLU A 112 -11.35 -11.11 7.18
C GLU A 112 -10.43 -10.30 6.24
N ALA A 113 -11.00 -9.81 5.12
CA ALA A 113 -10.20 -9.13 4.09
C ALA A 113 -9.56 -7.80 4.52
N ASP A 114 -9.98 -7.27 5.67
CA ASP A 114 -9.47 -6.04 6.26
C ASP A 114 -8.61 -6.25 7.51
N SER A 115 -8.22 -7.50 7.78
CA SER A 115 -7.34 -7.80 8.89
C SER A 115 -6.06 -6.96 8.82
N LYS A 116 -5.81 -6.23 9.90
CA LYS A 116 -4.61 -5.40 10.06
C LYS A 116 -3.42 -6.21 10.57
N ASP A 117 -2.24 -5.86 10.06
CA ASP A 117 -0.96 -6.25 10.68
C ASP A 117 -0.58 -5.34 11.86
N ASN A 118 0.57 -5.60 12.47
CA ASN A 118 1.03 -4.83 13.64
C ASN A 118 1.31 -3.35 13.34
N ASP A 119 1.52 -2.97 12.08
CA ASP A 119 1.69 -1.58 11.64
C ASP A 119 0.33 -0.92 11.28
N GLY A 120 -0.77 -1.67 11.37
CA GLY A 120 -2.10 -1.23 11.01
C GLY A 120 -2.40 -1.35 9.51
N LEU A 121 -1.53 -2.00 8.73
CA LEU A 121 -1.72 -2.15 7.29
C LEU A 121 -2.81 -3.18 6.98
N THR A 122 -3.75 -2.79 6.12
CA THR A 122 -4.74 -3.69 5.51
C THR A 122 -4.23 -4.23 4.17
N PRO A 123 -4.76 -5.35 3.67
CA PRO A 123 -4.46 -5.83 2.32
C PRO A 123 -4.65 -4.77 1.23
N ILE A 124 -5.69 -3.93 1.33
CA ILE A 124 -5.92 -2.85 0.36
C ILE A 124 -4.85 -1.76 0.44
N SER A 125 -4.34 -1.44 1.64
CA SER A 125 -3.22 -0.51 1.81
C SER A 125 -1.95 -1.03 1.15
N CYS A 126 -1.63 -2.32 1.33
CA CYS A 126 -0.49 -2.98 0.71
C CYS A 126 -0.61 -3.01 -0.83
N ALA A 127 -1.78 -3.39 -1.34
CA ALA A 127 -2.05 -3.42 -2.79
C ALA A 127 -1.98 -2.02 -3.40
N ALA A 128 -2.51 -1.02 -2.71
CA ALA A 128 -2.51 0.36 -3.18
C ALA A 128 -1.08 0.94 -3.24
N GLY A 129 -0.26 0.70 -2.21
CA GLY A 129 1.16 1.06 -2.24
C GLY A 129 1.97 0.26 -3.28
N GLY A 130 1.57 -0.97 -3.58
CA GLY A 130 2.16 -1.79 -4.65
C GLY A 130 1.77 -1.36 -6.06
N GLY A 131 0.69 -0.57 -6.23
CA GLY A 131 0.14 -0.22 -7.54
C GLY A 131 -0.66 -1.36 -8.17
N HIS A 132 -1.10 -2.33 -7.38
CA HIS A 132 -1.72 -3.57 -7.86
C HIS A 132 -3.21 -3.36 -8.14
N GLU A 133 -3.51 -2.66 -9.23
CA GLU A 133 -4.86 -2.26 -9.63
C GLU A 133 -5.88 -3.41 -9.56
N ALA A 134 -5.54 -4.57 -10.11
CA ALA A 134 -6.45 -5.71 -10.16
C ALA A 134 -6.75 -6.31 -8.76
N VAL A 135 -5.80 -6.21 -7.83
CA VAL A 135 -6.00 -6.64 -6.43
C VAL A 135 -6.85 -5.61 -5.69
N VAL A 136 -6.60 -4.32 -5.89
CA VAL A 136 -7.42 -3.24 -5.30
C VAL A 136 -8.88 -3.38 -5.74
N ARG A 137 -9.16 -3.65 -7.02
CA ARG A 137 -10.53 -3.92 -7.51
C ARG A 137 -11.17 -5.10 -6.76
N LEU A 138 -10.48 -6.23 -6.66
CA LEU A 138 -11.02 -7.42 -5.97
C LEU A 138 -11.34 -7.15 -4.49
N LEU A 139 -10.51 -6.36 -3.81
CA LEU A 139 -10.75 -6.00 -2.41
C LEU A 139 -11.92 -5.01 -2.28
N LEU A 140 -12.02 -4.01 -3.18
CA LEU A 140 -13.13 -3.06 -3.17
C LEU A 140 -14.49 -3.68 -3.53
N ASP A 141 -14.50 -4.80 -4.24
CA ASP A 141 -15.72 -5.58 -4.55
C ASP A 141 -16.28 -6.29 -3.30
N ARG A 142 -15.49 -6.41 -2.21
CA ARG A 142 -15.97 -6.95 -0.94
C ARG A 142 -16.71 -5.88 -0.13
N PRO A 143 -17.90 -6.18 0.41
CA PRO A 143 -18.73 -5.20 1.12
C PRO A 143 -18.19 -4.83 2.51
N ASP A 144 -17.32 -5.65 3.09
CA ASP A 144 -16.73 -5.49 4.42
C ASP A 144 -15.29 -4.95 4.38
N VAL A 145 -14.87 -4.41 3.23
CA VAL A 145 -13.59 -3.70 3.07
C VAL A 145 -13.81 -2.19 3.18
N GLU A 146 -13.18 -1.59 4.18
CA GLU A 146 -13.06 -0.16 4.45
C GLU A 146 -11.93 0.44 3.60
N ALA A 147 -12.31 1.16 2.55
CA ALA A 147 -11.38 1.69 1.56
C ALA A 147 -10.46 2.82 2.10
N ASP A 148 -10.81 3.43 3.23
CA ASP A 148 -10.08 4.55 3.85
C ASP A 148 -9.34 4.18 5.15
N SER A 149 -9.30 2.90 5.52
CA SER A 149 -8.70 2.44 6.78
C SER A 149 -7.28 3.00 6.97
N LYS A 150 -7.02 3.53 8.16
CA LYS A 150 -5.72 4.10 8.54
C LYS A 150 -4.79 3.09 9.19
N ASP A 151 -3.52 3.18 8.83
CA ASP A 151 -2.40 2.53 9.52
C ASP A 151 -2.00 3.29 10.80
N ASN A 152 -1.00 2.80 11.53
CA ASN A 152 -0.51 3.44 12.76
C ASN A 152 0.11 4.83 12.56
N LEU A 153 0.42 5.21 11.31
CA LEU A 153 0.90 6.54 10.93
C LEU A 153 -0.22 7.44 10.36
N GLY A 154 -1.48 7.00 10.44
CA GLY A 154 -2.65 7.72 9.94
C GLY A 154 -2.78 7.69 8.41
N ARG A 155 -2.03 6.83 7.72
CA ARG A 155 -2.00 6.76 6.25
C ARG A 155 -3.11 5.85 5.74
N THR A 156 -3.83 6.33 4.73
CA THR A 156 -4.87 5.60 4.01
C THR A 156 -4.31 4.91 2.76
N PRO A 157 -5.01 3.95 2.15
CA PRO A 157 -4.62 3.36 0.87
C PRO A 157 -4.40 4.42 -0.23
N LEU A 158 -5.25 5.45 -0.29
CA LEU A 158 -5.13 6.55 -1.25
C LEU A 158 -3.81 7.32 -1.07
N LEU A 159 -3.39 7.55 0.18
CA LEU A 159 -2.14 8.22 0.48
C LEU A 159 -0.94 7.41 0.00
N TYR A 160 -0.93 6.09 0.18
CA TYR A 160 0.12 5.22 -0.35
C TYR A 160 0.19 5.24 -1.88
N ALA A 161 -0.96 5.16 -2.55
CA ALA A 161 -1.04 5.21 -4.00
C ALA A 161 -0.55 6.57 -4.53
N ALA A 162 -0.94 7.67 -3.88
CA ALA A 162 -0.51 9.01 -4.24
C ALA A 162 0.99 9.26 -4.01
N TRP A 163 1.54 8.76 -2.90
CA TRP A 163 2.97 8.84 -2.58
C TRP A 163 3.86 8.08 -3.57
N ARG A 164 3.33 7.06 -4.25
CA ARG A 164 4.08 6.28 -5.23
C ARG A 164 3.67 6.56 -6.69
N GLY A 165 2.72 7.45 -6.92
CA GLY A 165 2.30 7.87 -8.25
C GLY A 165 1.43 6.85 -9.00
N HIS A 166 0.74 5.96 -8.28
CA HIS A 166 -0.05 4.89 -8.88
C HIS A 166 -1.42 5.38 -9.36
N GLU A 167 -1.42 6.08 -10.50
CA GLU A 167 -2.59 6.76 -11.09
C GLU A 167 -3.85 5.88 -11.16
N ALA A 168 -3.73 4.65 -11.66
CA ALA A 168 -4.88 3.76 -11.83
C ALA A 168 -5.52 3.37 -10.49
N VAL A 169 -4.71 3.16 -9.46
CA VAL A 169 -5.19 2.88 -8.09
C VAL A 169 -5.83 4.12 -7.48
N VAL A 170 -5.21 5.29 -7.65
CA VAL A 170 -5.78 6.57 -7.17
C VAL A 170 -7.16 6.78 -7.76
N ARG A 171 -7.33 6.59 -9.07
CA ARG A 171 -8.62 6.69 -9.75
C ARG A 171 -9.66 5.75 -9.12
N LEU A 172 -9.32 4.48 -8.95
CA LEU A 172 -10.23 3.48 -8.34
C LEU A 172 -10.67 3.86 -6.94
N LEU A 173 -9.75 4.37 -6.12
CA LEU A 173 -10.08 4.80 -4.76
C LEU A 173 -10.92 6.08 -4.75
N LEU A 174 -10.67 7.02 -5.65
CA LEU A 174 -11.45 8.27 -5.74
C LEU A 174 -12.86 8.09 -6.34
N ASP A 175 -13.09 6.99 -7.09
CA ASP A 175 -14.41 6.61 -7.59
C ASP A 175 -15.35 6.13 -6.47
N ARG A 176 -14.81 5.82 -5.29
CA ARG A 176 -15.58 5.44 -4.09
C ARG A 176 -16.07 6.70 -3.35
N GLN A 177 -17.33 6.67 -2.92
CA GLN A 177 -17.94 7.80 -2.20
C GLN A 177 -17.51 7.86 -0.73
N ASP A 178 -17.13 6.72 -0.16
CA ASP A 178 -16.68 6.53 1.22
C ASP A 178 -15.19 6.84 1.43
N VAL A 179 -14.46 7.23 0.37
CA VAL A 179 -13.06 7.62 0.47
C VAL A 179 -12.91 9.13 0.67
N GLU A 180 -12.32 9.53 1.80
CA GLU A 180 -11.93 10.91 2.08
C GLU A 180 -10.63 11.27 1.32
N ALA A 181 -10.76 12.07 0.26
CA ALA A 181 -9.65 12.40 -0.64
C ALA A 181 -8.54 13.24 0.02
N ASP A 182 -8.87 13.99 1.08
CA ASP A 182 -7.94 14.88 1.78
C ASP A 182 -7.54 14.40 3.19
N SER A 183 -7.75 13.11 3.47
CA SER A 183 -7.40 12.52 4.77
C SER A 183 -5.92 12.74 5.10
N LYS A 184 -5.67 13.28 6.30
CA LYS A 184 -4.31 13.57 6.80
C LYS A 184 -3.68 12.37 7.51
N ALA A 185 -2.41 12.14 7.21
CA ALA A 185 -1.52 11.32 8.05
C ALA A 185 -1.15 12.03 9.35
N ASN A 186 -0.47 11.35 10.27
CA ASN A 186 -0.12 11.88 11.60
C ASN A 186 0.74 13.16 11.57
N TRP A 187 1.48 13.39 10.48
CA TRP A 187 2.24 14.63 10.27
C TRP A 187 1.47 15.72 9.51
N GLY A 188 0.15 15.55 9.31
CA GLY A 188 -0.71 16.50 8.62
C GLY A 188 -0.63 16.44 7.08
N GLN A 189 0.10 15.48 6.53
CA GLN A 189 0.30 15.33 5.09
C GLN A 189 -0.93 14.70 4.43
N THR A 190 -1.36 15.28 3.31
CA THR A 190 -2.49 14.80 2.49
C THR A 190 -1.99 14.02 1.26
N PRO A 191 -2.84 13.23 0.58
CA PRO A 191 -2.48 12.60 -0.68
C PRO A 191 -1.96 13.60 -1.72
N LEU A 192 -2.54 14.79 -1.80
CA LEU A 192 -2.11 15.85 -2.71
C LEU A 192 -0.69 16.33 -2.39
N SER A 193 -0.34 16.51 -1.11
CA SER A 193 1.00 16.92 -0.71
C SER A 193 2.07 15.89 -1.10
N PHE A 194 1.77 14.59 -0.96
CA PHE A 194 2.67 13.52 -1.38
C PHE A 194 2.80 13.43 -2.90
N ALA A 195 1.68 13.50 -3.63
CA ALA A 195 1.69 13.50 -5.09
C ALA A 195 2.46 14.70 -5.66
N ALA A 196 2.30 15.87 -5.04
CA ALA A 196 2.97 17.09 -5.44
C ALA A 196 4.49 17.01 -5.20
N GLY A 197 4.92 16.49 -4.04
CA GLY A 197 6.33 16.28 -3.73
C GLY A 197 7.01 15.15 -4.53
N GLY A 198 6.22 14.25 -5.13
CA GLY A 198 6.71 13.21 -6.06
C GLY A 198 6.67 13.62 -7.53
N GLY A 199 6.05 14.76 -7.85
CA GLY A 199 5.92 15.24 -9.23
C GLY A 199 4.91 14.46 -10.08
N TYR A 200 3.97 13.74 -9.45
CA TYR A 200 3.02 12.87 -10.15
C TYR A 200 1.85 13.65 -10.73
N GLU A 201 2.08 14.32 -11.86
CA GLU A 201 1.13 15.21 -12.54
C GLU A 201 -0.28 14.63 -12.70
N ALA A 202 -0.40 13.39 -13.17
CA ALA A 202 -1.70 12.75 -13.38
C ALA A 202 -2.47 12.50 -12.07
N VAL A 203 -1.76 12.10 -11.00
CA VAL A 203 -2.35 11.92 -9.66
C VAL A 203 -2.77 13.27 -9.08
N VAL A 204 -1.95 14.32 -9.26
CA VAL A 204 -2.29 15.69 -8.82
C VAL A 204 -3.56 16.17 -9.52
N ARG A 205 -3.72 15.95 -10.83
CA ARG A 205 -4.98 16.29 -11.54
C ARG A 205 -6.17 15.56 -10.94
N LEU A 206 -6.10 14.23 -10.79
CA LEU A 206 -7.19 13.44 -10.23
C LEU A 206 -7.62 13.93 -8.84
N LEU A 207 -6.66 14.30 -7.99
CA LEU A 207 -6.93 14.85 -6.67
C LEU A 207 -7.51 16.28 -6.74
N LEU A 208 -7.01 17.14 -7.62
CA LEU A 208 -7.54 18.51 -7.77
C LEU A 208 -8.92 18.56 -8.44
N ASP A 209 -9.30 17.53 -9.20
CA ASP A 209 -10.64 17.40 -9.78
C ASP A 209 -11.71 17.07 -8.73
N ARG A 210 -11.30 16.62 -7.54
CA ARG A 210 -12.18 16.38 -6.40
C ARG A 210 -12.54 17.70 -5.70
N PRO A 211 -13.83 18.02 -5.52
CA PRO A 211 -14.26 19.29 -4.94
C PRO A 211 -13.98 19.42 -3.44
N ASP A 212 -13.78 18.28 -2.76
CA ASP A 212 -13.50 18.16 -1.33
C ASP A 212 -12.00 18.24 -0.98
N VAL A 213 -11.11 18.41 -1.97
CA VAL A 213 -9.67 18.52 -1.76
C VAL A 213 -9.23 19.98 -1.57
N GLU A 214 -8.62 20.27 -0.42
CA GLU A 214 -8.03 21.57 -0.11
C GLU A 214 -6.60 21.67 -0.69
N ALA A 215 -6.45 22.46 -1.78
CA ALA A 215 -5.17 22.55 -2.48
C ALA A 215 -4.06 23.26 -1.67
N ASP A 216 -4.42 24.03 -0.65
CA ASP A 216 -3.52 24.75 0.29
C ASP A 216 -3.12 23.89 1.50
N SER A 217 -3.76 22.74 1.74
CA SER A 217 -3.71 22.03 3.02
C SER A 217 -2.30 21.90 3.61
N LYS A 218 -2.13 22.40 4.84
CA LYS A 218 -0.84 22.42 5.52
C LYS A 218 -0.60 21.16 6.35
N ASP A 219 0.64 20.69 6.28
CA ASP A 219 1.19 19.70 7.20
C ASP A 219 1.60 20.34 8.56
N ASN A 220 2.06 19.53 9.51
CA ASN A 220 2.46 20.00 10.85
C ASN A 220 3.70 20.92 10.83
N SER A 221 4.41 21.01 9.71
CA SER A 221 5.51 21.97 9.50
C SER A 221 5.06 23.20 8.72
N GLY A 222 3.77 23.36 8.47
CA GLY A 222 3.19 24.45 7.69
C GLY A 222 3.41 24.33 6.18
N ARG A 223 3.90 23.19 5.67
CA ARG A 223 4.19 22.98 4.25
C ARG A 223 2.91 22.67 3.49
N THR A 224 2.70 23.39 2.39
CA THR A 224 1.61 23.16 1.42
C THR A 224 2.09 22.24 0.29
N PRO A 225 1.18 21.64 -0.51
CA PRO A 225 1.56 20.89 -1.72
C PRO A 225 2.44 21.70 -2.68
N LEU A 226 2.19 23.01 -2.81
CA LEU A 226 2.97 23.91 -3.66
C LEU A 226 4.42 24.02 -3.17
N LEU A 227 4.64 24.09 -1.84
CA LEU A 227 6.00 24.14 -1.28
C LEU A 227 6.77 22.84 -1.56
N TYR A 228 6.11 21.68 -1.43
CA TYR A 228 6.71 20.40 -1.78
C TYR A 228 7.13 20.32 -3.25
N ALA A 229 6.23 20.70 -4.16
CA ALA A 229 6.52 20.72 -5.60
C ALA A 229 7.65 21.71 -5.94
N ALA A 230 7.64 22.89 -5.31
CA ALA A 230 8.63 23.93 -5.54
C ALA A 230 10.04 23.54 -5.05
N TRP A 231 10.13 22.97 -3.85
CA TRP A 231 11.40 22.48 -3.29
C TRP A 231 12.05 21.38 -4.14
N ARG A 232 11.22 20.55 -4.79
CA ARG A 232 11.66 19.45 -5.66
C ARG A 232 11.79 19.82 -7.13
N GLY A 233 11.37 21.03 -7.54
CA GLY A 233 11.48 21.50 -8.92
C GLY A 233 10.44 20.92 -9.89
N HIS A 234 9.29 20.46 -9.39
CA HIS A 234 8.27 19.82 -10.21
C HIS A 234 7.39 20.84 -10.94
N GLU A 235 7.93 21.40 -12.03
CA GLU A 235 7.32 22.49 -12.82
C GLU A 235 5.86 22.23 -13.22
N ALA A 236 5.54 21.05 -13.76
CA ALA A 236 4.19 20.75 -14.21
C ALA A 236 3.17 20.73 -13.07
N VAL A 237 3.56 20.18 -11.91
CA VAL A 237 2.74 20.19 -10.70
C VAL A 237 2.57 21.60 -10.16
N VAL A 238 3.63 22.40 -10.13
CA VAL A 238 3.56 23.82 -9.73
C VAL A 238 2.53 24.55 -10.59
N ARG A 239 2.57 24.35 -11.91
CA ARG A 239 1.60 24.96 -12.84
C ARG A 239 0.16 24.55 -12.49
N LEU A 240 -0.10 23.25 -12.30
CA LEU A 240 -1.43 22.74 -11.91
C LEU A 240 -1.94 23.35 -10.60
N LEU A 241 -1.06 23.50 -9.60
CA LEU A 241 -1.42 24.10 -8.32
C LEU A 241 -1.65 25.61 -8.45
N LEU A 242 -0.91 26.32 -9.29
CA LEU A 242 -1.11 27.76 -9.52
C LEU A 242 -2.36 28.08 -10.34
N ASP A 243 -2.87 27.12 -11.12
CA ASP A 243 -4.13 27.26 -11.85
C ASP A 243 -5.36 27.28 -10.90
N ARG A 244 -5.19 26.80 -9.66
CA ARG A 244 -6.20 26.87 -8.60
C ARG A 244 -6.24 28.26 -7.96
N GLN A 245 -7.44 28.82 -7.79
CA GLN A 245 -7.64 30.16 -7.21
C GLN A 245 -7.48 30.18 -5.68
N ASP A 246 -7.72 29.04 -5.03
CA ASP A 246 -7.62 28.85 -3.59
C ASP A 246 -6.18 28.62 -3.09
N VAL A 247 -5.20 28.51 -3.99
CA VAL A 247 -3.79 28.32 -3.64
C VAL A 247 -3.10 29.65 -3.37
N LYS A 248 -2.58 29.80 -2.15
CA LYS A 248 -1.77 30.95 -1.73
C LYS A 248 -0.30 30.73 -2.09
N VAL A 249 0.20 31.49 -3.07
CA VAL A 249 1.56 31.35 -3.60
C VAL A 249 2.64 31.64 -2.55
N ASP A 250 2.40 32.61 -1.67
CA ASP A 250 3.34 33.04 -0.63
C ASP A 250 3.10 32.37 0.74
N SER A 251 2.39 31.24 0.76
CA SER A 251 2.16 30.50 2.00
C SER A 251 3.47 30.09 2.67
N LYS A 252 3.67 30.55 3.90
CA LYS A 252 4.86 30.26 4.69
C LYS A 252 4.70 28.97 5.49
N ALA A 253 5.75 28.16 5.44
CA ALA A 253 6.00 27.06 6.36
C ALA A 253 6.88 27.52 7.53
N ASN A 254 7.29 26.58 8.39
CA ASN A 254 8.28 26.83 9.43
C ASN A 254 9.55 27.48 8.87
N TRP A 255 10.19 28.33 9.68
CA TRP A 255 11.33 29.16 9.27
C TRP A 255 11.02 30.13 8.12
N ASP A 256 9.77 30.59 8.02
CA ASP A 256 9.30 31.54 7.01
C ASP A 256 9.53 31.09 5.55
N ARG A 257 9.75 29.79 5.34
CA ARG A 257 10.03 29.21 4.02
C ARG A 257 8.82 29.36 3.10
N THR A 258 9.02 30.01 1.96
CA THR A 258 8.01 30.17 0.89
C THR A 258 8.32 29.20 -0.26
N PRO A 259 7.36 28.92 -1.15
CA PRO A 259 7.64 28.19 -2.39
C PRO A 259 8.78 28.83 -3.21
N LEU A 260 8.85 30.17 -3.25
CA LEU A 260 9.90 30.90 -3.97
C LEU A 260 11.29 30.69 -3.35
N SER A 261 11.43 30.80 -2.03
CA SER A 261 12.73 30.59 -1.38
C SER A 261 13.19 29.13 -1.50
N CYS A 262 12.27 28.17 -1.37
CA CYS A 262 12.54 26.75 -1.61
C CYS A 262 12.99 26.46 -3.06
N ALA A 263 12.32 27.03 -4.06
CA ALA A 263 12.69 26.86 -5.47
C ALA A 263 14.04 27.50 -5.79
N THR A 264 14.33 28.65 -5.19
CA THR A 264 15.60 29.38 -5.37
C THR A 264 16.77 28.63 -4.75
N GLU A 265 16.62 28.13 -3.51
CA GLU A 265 17.65 27.30 -2.85
C GLU A 265 17.94 26.02 -3.65
N GLY A 266 16.91 25.42 -4.26
CA GLY A 266 17.05 24.24 -5.11
C GLY A 266 17.60 24.53 -6.52
N GLY A 267 17.75 25.80 -6.93
CA GLY A 267 18.18 26.17 -8.27
C GLY A 267 17.14 25.91 -9.38
N HIS A 268 15.85 25.81 -9.03
CA HIS A 268 14.77 25.43 -9.94
C HIS A 268 14.26 26.63 -10.75
N GLU A 269 15.07 27.09 -11.70
CA GLU A 269 14.83 28.30 -12.50
C GLU A 269 13.42 28.38 -13.13
N ALA A 270 12.93 27.27 -13.70
CA ALA A 270 11.60 27.23 -14.32
C ALA A 270 10.48 27.44 -13.29
N VAL A 271 10.60 26.86 -12.10
CA VAL A 271 9.65 27.05 -11.00
C VAL A 271 9.72 28.48 -10.47
N VAL A 272 10.93 29.03 -10.31
CA VAL A 272 11.13 30.43 -9.88
C VAL A 272 10.41 31.39 -10.84
N ARG A 273 10.56 31.19 -12.16
CA ARG A 273 9.84 31.98 -13.17
C ARG A 273 8.32 31.86 -13.02
N LEU A 274 7.79 30.64 -12.91
CA LEU A 274 6.35 30.42 -12.74
C LEU A 274 5.79 31.12 -11.49
N LEU A 275 6.54 31.11 -10.39
CA LEU A 275 6.13 31.77 -9.15
C LEU A 275 6.16 33.30 -9.30
N LEU A 276 7.21 33.87 -9.92
CA LEU A 276 7.32 35.33 -10.14
C LEU A 276 6.28 35.88 -11.13
N ASP A 277 5.83 35.07 -12.09
CA ASP A 277 4.84 35.50 -13.09
C ASP A 277 3.42 35.68 -12.50
N ARG A 278 3.15 35.14 -11.30
CA ARG A 278 1.91 35.43 -10.56
C ARG A 278 2.07 36.76 -9.82
N GLN A 279 1.27 37.76 -10.22
CA GLN A 279 1.31 39.15 -9.74
C GLN A 279 1.05 39.36 -8.23
N ASP A 280 0.97 38.28 -7.44
CA ASP A 280 0.71 38.31 -6.01
C ASP A 280 1.97 38.06 -5.15
N VAL A 281 3.12 37.73 -5.77
CA VAL A 281 4.36 37.48 -5.02
C VAL A 281 4.97 38.81 -4.57
N GLN A 282 4.80 39.14 -3.30
CA GLN A 282 5.55 40.26 -2.72
C GLN A 282 7.02 39.85 -2.56
N ALA A 283 7.85 40.28 -3.50
CA ALA A 283 9.31 40.07 -3.52
C ALA A 283 10.09 40.82 -2.41
N ASP A 284 9.47 41.04 -1.24
CA ASP A 284 10.00 41.89 -0.16
C ASP A 284 10.33 41.14 1.15
N SER A 285 10.38 39.81 1.17
CA SER A 285 10.94 39.10 2.33
C SER A 285 12.46 39.10 2.28
N LYS A 286 13.07 40.14 2.86
CA LYS A 286 14.45 40.09 3.35
C LYS A 286 14.55 38.96 4.38
N ASP A 287 15.05 37.81 3.95
CA ASP A 287 15.49 36.75 4.84
C ASP A 287 16.70 37.27 5.62
N ASN A 288 16.48 37.65 6.88
CA ASN A 288 17.57 38.02 7.79
C ASN A 288 18.33 36.76 8.20
N CYS A 289 19.66 36.84 8.06
CA CYS A 289 20.69 35.84 8.35
C CYS A 289 20.53 35.06 9.66
#